data_AF-A0A6G1X105-F1
#
_entry.id   AF-A0A6G1X105-F1
#
_cell.length_a   1.000
_cell.length_b   1.000
_cell.length_c   1.000
_cell.angle_alpha   90.00
_cell.angle_beta   90.00
_cell.angle_gamma   90.00
#
_symmetry.space_group_name_H-M   'P 1'
#
loop_
_entity.id
_entity.type
_entity.pdbx_description
1 polymer ?
#
loop_
_entity_poly.entity_id
_entity_poly.type
_entity_poly.pdbx_seq_one_letter_code
_entity_poly.pdbx_strand_id
1 'polypeptide(L)'
;MISNFLENEDNQDKIEKLSRENIETIKFGERYGNTTLGELIKRLYSDLREEKFIGSTGASKFLHFLNTDLFVMWDGNICDSYHHKEGSPGGYLKFMGEMKTLAKHLFDEIKKLGESDLKEYMIRELARKGYKPTIPKLLDEYNYVISEKK
;
A
#
# COMPACT_ATOMS: atom_id res chain seq x y z
N MET A 1 -15.68 -5.75 14.00
CA MET A 1 -14.43 -6.50 14.21
C MET A 1 -13.19 -5.74 13.74
N ILE A 2 -13.26 -4.80 12.77
CA ILE A 2 -12.23 -3.75 12.59
C ILE A 2 -12.46 -2.50 13.49
N SER A 3 -13.66 -2.38 14.09
CA SER A 3 -14.04 -1.25 14.98
C SER A 3 -12.97 -0.95 16.02
N ASN A 4 -12.40 -1.96 16.68
CA ASN A 4 -11.41 -1.75 17.72
C ASN A 4 -10.11 -1.11 17.18
N PHE A 5 -9.67 -1.51 15.98
CA PHE A 5 -8.53 -0.89 15.32
C PHE A 5 -8.79 0.58 14.99
N LEU A 6 -9.98 0.90 14.46
CA LEU A 6 -10.35 2.26 14.08
C LEU A 6 -10.74 3.14 15.29
N GLU A 7 -11.22 2.56 16.38
CA GLU A 7 -11.57 3.30 17.60
C GLU A 7 -10.35 3.56 18.49
N ASN A 8 -9.22 2.91 18.19
CA ASN A 8 -7.96 3.13 18.90
C ASN A 8 -7.35 4.49 18.51
N GLU A 9 -7.26 5.41 19.48
CA GLU A 9 -6.73 6.76 19.29
C GLU A 9 -5.28 6.77 18.76
N ASP A 10 -4.43 5.87 19.23
CA ASP A 10 -3.04 5.74 18.75
C ASP A 10 -3.00 5.27 17.29
N ASN A 11 -3.95 4.44 16.84
CA ASN A 11 -4.05 4.09 15.42
C ASN A 11 -4.58 5.25 14.58
N GLN A 12 -5.56 6.00 15.07
CA GLN A 12 -6.09 7.17 14.36
C GLN A 12 -5.00 8.22 14.14
N ASP A 13 -4.20 8.50 15.15
CA ASP A 13 -3.07 9.44 15.07
C ASP A 13 -2.04 9.01 14.00
N LYS A 14 -1.65 7.73 14.00
CA LYS A 14 -0.75 7.18 12.97
C LYS A 14 -1.35 7.29 11.56
N ILE A 15 -2.64 6.99 11.41
CA ILE A 15 -3.34 7.06 10.13
C ILE A 15 -3.38 8.50 9.62
N GLU A 16 -3.72 9.45 10.49
CA GLU A 16 -3.74 10.87 10.12
C GLU A 16 -2.35 11.32 9.64
N LYS A 17 -1.29 10.95 10.37
CA LYS A 17 0.08 11.30 9.97
C LYS A 17 0.43 10.73 8.59
N LEU A 18 0.13 9.46 8.36
CA LEU A 18 0.50 8.76 7.12
C LEU A 18 -0.42 9.09 5.94
N SER A 19 -1.63 9.64 6.18
CA SER A 19 -2.56 10.05 5.12
C SER A 19 -2.03 11.17 4.23
N ARG A 20 -1.01 11.91 4.70
CA ARG A 20 -0.40 13.05 3.99
C ARG A 20 0.89 12.68 3.25
N GLU A 21 1.31 11.42 3.35
CA GLU A 21 2.55 10.93 2.74
C GLU A 21 2.27 10.29 1.38
N ASN A 22 3.29 10.20 0.54
CA ASN A 22 3.27 9.51 -0.75
C ASN A 22 4.52 8.62 -0.86
N ILE A 23 4.39 7.45 -1.50
CA ILE A 23 5.48 6.49 -1.74
C ILE A 23 6.76 7.12 -2.33
N GLU A 24 6.61 8.09 -3.23
CA GLU A 24 7.69 8.81 -3.92
C GLU A 24 8.53 9.65 -2.97
N THR A 25 7.89 10.33 -2.01
CA THR A 25 8.52 11.37 -1.19
C THR A 25 8.74 10.95 0.26
N ILE A 26 8.02 9.95 0.75
CA ILE A 26 8.07 9.53 2.16
C ILE A 26 9.51 9.26 2.61
N LYS A 27 9.85 9.77 3.80
CA LYS A 27 11.13 9.52 4.46
C LYS A 27 10.90 8.55 5.61
N PHE A 28 11.10 7.25 5.38
CA PHE A 28 10.85 6.23 6.40
C PHE A 28 11.60 6.44 7.73
N GLY A 29 12.77 7.10 7.69
CA GLY A 29 13.55 7.47 8.88
C GLY A 29 13.16 8.81 9.54
N GLU A 30 12.20 9.55 8.98
CA GLU A 30 11.71 10.80 9.58
C GLU A 30 11.06 10.52 10.93
N ARG A 31 11.39 11.34 11.92
CA ARG A 31 10.90 11.17 13.28
C ARG A 31 9.44 11.62 13.41
N TYR A 32 8.70 10.88 14.21
CA TYR A 32 7.36 11.22 14.67
C TYR A 32 7.27 10.87 16.16
N GLY A 33 7.23 11.88 17.02
CA GLY A 33 7.39 11.69 18.47
C GLY A 33 8.68 10.93 18.80
N ASN A 34 8.54 9.78 19.46
CA ASN A 34 9.65 8.91 19.86
C ASN A 34 9.94 7.76 18.87
N THR A 35 9.38 7.82 17.66
CA THR A 35 9.51 6.77 16.65
C THR A 35 9.75 7.35 15.26
N THR A 36 9.68 6.52 14.20
CA THR A 36 9.85 6.96 12.81
C THR A 36 8.63 6.61 11.96
N LEU A 37 8.45 7.27 10.81
CA LEU A 37 7.37 6.96 9.87
C LEU A 37 7.36 5.49 9.45
N GLY A 38 8.53 4.88 9.20
CA GLY A 38 8.63 3.47 8.87
C GLY A 38 8.16 2.56 10.01
N GLU A 39 8.42 2.94 11.26
CA GLU A 39 7.95 2.20 12.42
C GLU A 39 6.44 2.37 12.65
N LEU A 40 5.86 3.53 12.32
CA LEU A 40 4.39 3.70 12.30
C LEU A 40 3.74 2.75 11.31
N ILE A 41 4.29 2.65 10.09
CA ILE A 41 3.82 1.72 9.05
C ILE A 41 3.87 0.28 9.55
N LYS A 42 4.98 -0.12 10.18
CA LYS A 42 5.12 -1.47 10.76
C LYS A 42 4.06 -1.75 11.81
N ARG A 43 3.83 -0.81 12.72
CA ARG A 43 2.85 -0.98 13.81
C ARG A 43 1.44 -1.10 13.25
N LEU A 44 1.01 -0.16 12.41
CA LEU A 44 -0.32 -0.22 11.78
C LEU A 44 -0.54 -1.51 11.00
N TYR A 45 0.48 -1.95 10.24
CA TYR A 45 0.41 -3.22 9.52
C TYR A 45 0.30 -4.41 10.47
N SER A 46 1.05 -4.42 11.57
CA SER A 46 0.99 -5.48 12.58
C SER A 46 -0.39 -5.53 13.24
N ASP A 47 -0.88 -4.38 13.68
CA ASP A 47 -2.16 -4.24 14.37
C ASP A 47 -3.31 -4.72 13.45
N LEU A 48 -3.31 -4.32 12.17
CA LEU A 48 -4.30 -4.79 11.18
C LEU A 48 -4.17 -6.28 10.89
N ARG A 49 -2.95 -6.80 10.78
CA ARG A 49 -2.73 -8.21 10.50
C ARG A 49 -3.25 -9.11 11.62
N GLU A 50 -3.16 -8.64 12.86
CA GLU A 50 -3.62 -9.36 14.06
C GLU A 50 -5.15 -9.33 14.22
N GLU A 51 -5.84 -8.43 13.50
CA GLU A 51 -7.31 -8.44 13.44
C GLU A 51 -7.83 -9.72 12.79
N LYS A 52 -8.90 -10.26 13.39
CA LYS A 52 -9.49 -11.53 12.96
C LYS A 52 -9.93 -11.42 11.50
N PHE A 53 -9.53 -12.42 10.69
CA PHE A 53 -9.82 -12.55 9.26
C PHE A 53 -9.08 -11.60 8.30
N ILE A 54 -8.23 -10.67 8.78
CA ILE A 54 -7.51 -9.73 7.91
C ILE A 54 -6.21 -10.34 7.36
N GLY A 55 -5.35 -10.84 8.25
CA GLY A 55 -4.08 -11.44 7.86
C GLY A 55 -3.16 -10.49 7.07
N SER A 56 -2.12 -11.07 6.45
CA SER A 56 -1.06 -10.32 5.77
C SER A 56 -1.54 -9.49 4.57
N THR A 57 -2.29 -10.15 3.68
CA THR A 57 -2.79 -9.57 2.44
C THR A 57 -3.87 -8.54 2.74
N GLY A 58 -4.84 -8.88 3.58
CA GLY A 58 -5.91 -7.97 3.99
C GLY A 58 -5.35 -6.71 4.65
N ALA A 59 -4.32 -6.82 5.50
CA ALA A 59 -3.70 -5.66 6.14
C ALA A 59 -3.11 -4.69 5.11
N SER A 60 -2.39 -5.18 4.09
CA SER A 60 -1.84 -4.32 3.03
C SER A 60 -2.93 -3.62 2.20
N LYS A 61 -4.02 -4.33 1.91
CA LYS A 61 -5.17 -3.80 1.16
C LYS A 61 -5.92 -2.75 1.97
N PHE A 62 -6.12 -3.00 3.27
CA PHE A 62 -6.74 -2.04 4.17
C PHE A 62 -5.92 -0.76 4.24
N LEU A 63 -4.60 -0.86 4.43
CA LEU A 63 -3.71 0.31 4.40
C LEU A 63 -3.78 1.05 3.07
N HIS A 64 -3.82 0.34 1.94
CA HIS A 64 -4.01 0.96 0.61
C HIS A 64 -5.29 1.77 0.51
N PHE A 65 -6.40 1.30 1.10
CA PHE A 65 -7.64 2.09 1.15
C PHE A 65 -7.53 3.34 2.03
N LEU A 66 -6.70 3.32 3.08
CA LEU A 66 -6.48 4.51 3.92
C LEU A 66 -5.65 5.57 3.19
N ASN A 67 -4.67 5.15 2.38
CA ASN A 67 -3.89 6.05 1.55
C ASN A 67 -3.36 5.32 0.29
N THR A 68 -4.00 5.57 -0.84
CA THR A 68 -3.66 4.96 -2.13
C THR A 68 -2.34 5.47 -2.72
N ASP A 69 -1.87 6.63 -2.26
CA ASP A 69 -0.65 7.28 -2.77
C ASP A 69 0.59 6.81 -1.99
N LEU A 70 0.41 6.19 -0.83
CA LEU A 70 1.50 5.64 -0.02
C LEU A 70 1.58 4.12 -0.07
N PHE A 71 0.50 3.43 0.31
CA PHE A 71 0.56 2.01 0.61
C PHE A 71 0.40 1.17 -0.65
N VAL A 72 1.39 0.35 -0.95
CA VAL A 72 1.32 -0.58 -2.06
C VAL A 72 0.75 -1.91 -1.55
N MET A 73 -0.34 -2.37 -2.15
CA MET A 73 -0.89 -3.69 -1.86
C MET A 73 0.13 -4.77 -2.23
N TRP A 74 0.20 -5.83 -1.43
CA TRP A 74 0.90 -7.06 -1.81
C TRP A 74 -0.02 -8.27 -1.67
N ASP A 75 0.23 -9.31 -2.45
CA ASP A 75 -0.32 -10.63 -2.24
C ASP A 75 0.82 -11.64 -1.98
N GLY A 76 0.49 -12.89 -1.66
CA GLY A 76 1.50 -13.91 -1.37
C GLY A 76 2.48 -14.11 -2.53
N ASN A 77 1.99 -14.09 -3.77
CA ASN A 77 2.83 -14.27 -4.96
C ASN A 77 3.78 -13.07 -5.17
N ILE A 78 3.29 -11.86 -4.94
CA ILE A 78 4.11 -10.64 -4.97
C ILE A 78 5.17 -10.74 -3.86
N CYS A 79 4.78 -11.04 -2.63
CA CYS A 79 5.72 -11.19 -1.51
C CYS A 79 6.83 -12.21 -1.81
N ASP A 80 6.46 -13.37 -2.33
CA ASP A 80 7.39 -14.45 -2.68
C ASP A 80 8.37 -14.03 -3.78
N SER A 81 7.89 -13.27 -4.77
CA SER A 81 8.73 -12.77 -5.87
C SER A 81 9.80 -11.77 -5.41
N TYR A 82 9.55 -11.05 -4.32
CA TYR A 82 10.52 -10.13 -3.70
C TYR A 82 11.32 -10.78 -2.54
N HIS A 83 11.17 -12.10 -2.33
CA HIS A 83 11.88 -12.87 -1.30
C HIS A 83 11.71 -12.35 0.14
N HIS A 84 10.59 -11.67 0.42
CA HIS A 84 10.29 -11.22 1.78
C HIS A 84 9.60 -12.32 2.57
N LYS A 85 9.79 -12.33 3.89
CA LYS A 85 9.03 -13.23 4.76
C LYS A 85 7.58 -12.76 4.80
N GLU A 86 6.71 -13.51 4.16
CA GLU A 86 5.28 -13.24 4.05
C GLU A 86 4.66 -12.91 5.41
N GLY A 87 3.93 -11.80 5.43
CA GLY A 87 3.18 -11.38 6.60
C GLY A 87 4.00 -10.85 7.77
N SER A 88 5.30 -10.64 7.64
CA SER A 88 6.06 -9.96 8.69
C SER A 88 5.96 -8.43 8.54
N PRO A 89 5.71 -7.66 9.62
CA PRO A 89 5.70 -6.19 9.55
C PRO A 89 7.02 -5.61 9.02
N GLY A 90 8.15 -6.20 9.41
CA GLY A 90 9.46 -5.83 8.88
C GLY A 90 9.62 -6.15 7.39
N GLY A 91 9.03 -7.25 6.91
CA GLY A 91 8.99 -7.60 5.49
C GLY A 91 8.17 -6.60 4.68
N TYR A 92 6.99 -6.22 5.18
CA TYR A 92 6.15 -5.22 4.52
C TYR A 92 6.85 -3.85 4.43
N LEU A 93 7.55 -3.40 5.48
CA LEU A 93 8.32 -2.15 5.41
C LEU A 93 9.46 -2.22 4.38
N LYS A 94 10.16 -3.36 4.29
CA LYS A 94 11.20 -3.55 3.26
C LYS A 94 10.62 -3.49 1.85
N PHE A 95 9.50 -4.18 1.64
CA PHE A 95 8.76 -4.13 0.38
C PHE A 95 8.37 -2.67 0.02
N MET A 96 7.84 -1.90 0.96
CA MET A 96 7.54 -0.47 0.76
C MET A 96 8.78 0.35 0.36
N GLY A 97 9.95 0.04 0.93
CA GLY A 97 11.23 0.65 0.54
C GLY A 97 11.66 0.32 -0.90
N GLU A 98 11.45 -0.92 -1.32
CA GLU A 98 11.69 -1.36 -2.69
C GLU A 98 10.71 -0.70 -3.67
N MET A 99 9.43 -0.61 -3.31
CA MET A 99 8.41 0.08 -4.12
C MET A 99 8.70 1.57 -4.28
N LYS A 100 9.19 2.24 -3.22
CA LYS A 100 9.70 3.62 -3.32
C LYS A 100 10.82 3.74 -4.34
N THR A 101 11.76 2.80 -4.32
CA THR A 101 12.91 2.80 -5.23
C THR A 101 12.45 2.57 -6.68
N LEU A 102 11.56 1.60 -6.87
CA LEU A 102 10.95 1.29 -8.16
C LEU A 102 10.16 2.49 -8.71
N ALA A 103 9.31 3.11 -7.90
CA ALA A 103 8.56 4.30 -8.28
C ALA A 103 9.51 5.41 -8.77
N LYS A 104 10.57 5.69 -8.02
CA LYS A 104 11.58 6.68 -8.41
C LYS A 104 12.23 6.34 -9.76
N HIS A 105 12.64 5.09 -9.97
CA HIS A 105 13.21 4.66 -11.25
C HIS A 105 12.21 4.85 -12.40
N LEU A 106 10.95 4.48 -12.21
CA LEU A 106 9.90 4.67 -13.21
C LEU A 106 9.69 6.16 -13.52
N PHE A 107 9.67 7.03 -12.52
CA PHE A 107 9.61 8.48 -12.73
C PHE A 107 10.79 9.00 -13.55
N ASP A 108 12.01 8.55 -13.26
CA ASP A 108 13.20 8.94 -14.01
C ASP A 108 13.16 8.43 -15.46
N GLU A 109 12.57 7.25 -15.70
CA GLU A 109 12.39 6.66 -17.03
C GLU A 109 11.38 7.42 -17.86
N ILE A 110 10.17 7.66 -17.35
CA ILE A 110 9.13 8.37 -18.11
C ILE A 110 9.55 9.82 -18.40
N LYS A 111 10.31 10.44 -17.49
CA LYS A 111 10.85 11.79 -17.70
C LYS A 111 11.81 11.84 -18.89
N LYS A 112 12.62 10.79 -19.10
CA LYS A 112 13.47 10.66 -20.30
C LYS A 112 12.64 10.51 -21.58
N LEU A 113 11.41 10.02 -21.46
CA LEU A 113 10.45 9.91 -22.56
C LEU A 113 9.64 11.21 -22.78
N GLY A 114 9.87 12.26 -22.00
CA GLY A 114 9.16 13.53 -22.09
C GLY A 114 7.82 13.55 -21.35
N GLU A 115 7.56 12.56 -20.49
CA GLU A 115 6.34 12.44 -19.70
C GLU A 115 6.56 12.97 -18.28
N SER A 116 5.51 13.53 -17.67
CA SER A 116 5.57 14.12 -16.32
C SER A 116 4.65 13.46 -15.30
N ASP A 117 3.67 12.68 -15.76
CA ASP A 117 2.69 12.01 -14.91
C ASP A 117 2.80 10.49 -15.09
N LEU A 118 3.34 9.80 -14.09
CA LEU A 118 3.52 8.35 -14.10
C LEU A 118 2.17 7.61 -14.16
N LYS A 119 1.16 8.10 -13.45
CA LYS A 119 -0.15 7.44 -13.37
C LYS A 119 -0.84 7.50 -14.74
N GLU A 120 -0.86 8.67 -15.36
CA GLU A 120 -1.44 8.84 -16.70
C GLU A 120 -0.67 8.03 -17.75
N TYR A 121 0.67 8.06 -17.70
CA TYR A 121 1.52 7.24 -18.55
C TYR A 121 1.19 5.76 -18.43
N MET A 122 1.14 5.23 -17.20
CA MET A 122 0.86 3.81 -16.95
C MET A 122 -0.54 3.40 -17.40
N ILE A 123 -1.56 4.22 -17.15
CA ILE A 123 -2.93 3.95 -17.62
C ILE A 123 -2.96 3.85 -19.15
N ARG A 124 -2.30 4.78 -19.84
CA ARG A 124 -2.22 4.80 -21.30
C ARG A 124 -1.47 3.59 -21.85
N GLU A 125 -0.34 3.22 -21.25
CA GLU A 125 0.45 2.05 -21.67
C GLU A 125 -0.30 0.73 -21.43
N LEU A 126 -0.98 0.59 -20.30
CA LEU A 126 -1.83 -0.56 -20.02
C LEU A 126 -2.97 -0.67 -21.04
N ALA A 127 -3.63 0.45 -21.35
CA ALA A 127 -4.67 0.49 -22.39
C ALA A 127 -4.12 0.10 -23.78
N ARG A 128 -2.92 0.56 -24.15
CA ARG A 128 -2.23 0.18 -25.41
C ARG A 128 -1.90 -1.30 -25.46
N LYS A 129 -1.57 -1.92 -24.32
CA LYS A 129 -1.33 -3.37 -24.19
C LYS A 129 -2.63 -4.19 -24.10
N GLY A 130 -3.79 -3.55 -24.28
CA GLY A 130 -5.09 -4.22 -24.26
C GLY A 130 -5.64 -4.48 -22.86
N TYR A 131 -4.99 -4.00 -21.80
CA TYR A 131 -5.55 -4.05 -20.46
C TYR A 131 -6.66 -3.01 -20.32
N LYS A 132 -7.89 -3.48 -20.50
CA LYS A 132 -9.13 -2.75 -20.21
C LYS A 132 -9.86 -3.55 -19.14
N PRO A 133 -9.84 -3.13 -17.86
CA PRO A 133 -10.54 -3.87 -16.83
C PRO A 133 -12.01 -3.95 -17.21
N THR A 134 -12.53 -5.18 -17.31
CA THR A 134 -13.93 -5.40 -17.67
C THR A 134 -14.82 -4.98 -16.51
N ILE A 135 -16.08 -4.64 -16.78
CA ILE A 135 -17.07 -4.38 -15.70
C ILE A 135 -17.06 -5.54 -14.67
N PRO A 136 -17.01 -6.83 -15.06
CA PRO A 136 -16.82 -7.94 -14.12
C PRO A 136 -15.55 -7.87 -13.28
N LYS A 137 -14.41 -7.43 -13.80
CA LYS A 137 -13.19 -7.30 -12.99
C LYS A 137 -13.30 -6.16 -11.99
N LEU A 138 -13.91 -5.04 -12.39
CA LEU A 138 -14.20 -3.93 -11.49
C LEU A 138 -15.22 -4.34 -10.41
N LEU A 139 -16.22 -5.14 -10.79
CA LEU A 139 -17.20 -5.71 -9.85
C LEU A 139 -16.59 -6.79 -8.97
N ASP A 140 -15.60 -7.56 -9.42
CA ASP A 140 -14.84 -8.54 -8.63
C ASP A 140 -14.03 -7.84 -7.54
N GLU A 141 -13.29 -6.78 -7.88
CA GLU A 141 -12.62 -5.92 -6.90
C GLU A 141 -13.61 -5.29 -5.92
N TYR A 142 -14.77 -4.81 -6.41
CA TYR A 142 -15.84 -4.27 -5.55
C TYR A 142 -16.47 -5.34 -4.63
N ASN A 143 -16.80 -6.51 -5.16
CA ASN A 143 -17.41 -7.62 -4.43
C ASN A 143 -16.46 -8.18 -3.39
N TYR A 144 -15.18 -8.30 -3.71
CA TYR A 144 -14.13 -8.62 -2.74
C TYR A 144 -14.20 -7.64 -1.55
N VAL A 145 -14.23 -6.33 -1.81
CA VAL A 145 -14.33 -5.27 -0.79
C VAL A 145 -15.60 -5.36 0.06
N ILE A 146 -16.76 -5.66 -0.52
CA ILE A 146 -18.03 -5.69 0.23
C ILE A 146 -18.35 -7.04 0.88
N SER A 147 -17.76 -8.14 0.38
CA SER A 147 -18.00 -9.50 0.91
C SER A 147 -17.40 -9.72 2.30
N GLU A 148 -16.45 -8.87 2.71
CA GLU A 148 -15.84 -8.88 4.04
C GLU A 148 -16.64 -8.10 5.11
N LYS A 149 -17.87 -7.64 4.81
CA LYS A 149 -18.79 -7.00 5.78
C LYS A 149 -19.82 -7.95 6.42
N LYS A 150 -19.57 -9.26 6.46
CA LYS A 150 -20.44 -10.25 7.14
C LYS A 150 -19.77 -10.89 8.34
#